data_AF-A0A496WKP3-F1
#
_entry.id   AF-A0A496WKP3-F1
#
_cell.length_a   1.000
_cell.length_b   1.000
_cell.length_c   1.000
_cell.angle_alpha   90.00
_cell.angle_beta   90.00
_cell.angle_gamma   90.00
#
_symmetry.space_group_name_H-M   'P 1'
#
loop_
_entity.id
_entity.type
_entity.pdbx_description
1 polymer ?
#
loop_
_entity_poly.entity_id
_entity_poly.type
_entity_poly.pdbx_seq_one_letter_code
_entity_poly.pdbx_strand_id
1 'polypeptide(L)'
;MADQIAQLKSMLNACVRGVVFTGAGISTESGIPDFRSPGGIWSKYKPVDFSEFLTSAEARRDSWRLKFKFDETMQDAQPNRGHRAIAKLVADNIVS
;
A
#
# COMPACT_ATOMS: atom_id res chain seq x y z
N MET A 1 21.83 4.09 8.35
CA MET A 1 21.14 4.42 7.07
C MET A 1 22.03 4.14 5.86
N ALA A 2 23.22 4.75 5.73
CA ALA A 2 24.12 4.47 4.60
C ALA A 2 24.47 2.97 4.47
N ASP A 3 24.77 2.31 5.59
CA ASP A 3 25.12 0.88 5.59
C ASP A 3 23.97 -0.03 5.17
N GLN A 4 22.74 0.30 5.56
CA GLN A 4 21.54 -0.46 5.19
C GLN A 4 21.24 -0.35 3.69
N ILE A 5 21.45 0.83 3.11
CA ILE A 5 21.30 1.05 1.66
C ILE A 5 22.37 0.28 0.89
N ALA A 6 23.63 0.31 1.36
CA ALA A 6 24.73 -0.44 0.76
C ALA A 6 24.47 -1.95 0.82
N GLN A 7 23.96 -2.45 1.95
CA GLN A 7 23.59 -3.84 2.13
C GLN A 7 22.47 -4.26 1.17
N LEU A 8 21.39 -3.47 1.08
CA LEU A 8 20.29 -3.73 0.15
C LEU A 8 20.79 -3.78 -1.30
N LYS A 9 21.65 -2.84 -1.70
CA LYS A 9 22.24 -2.82 -3.04
C LYS A 9 23.03 -4.12 -3.33
N SER A 10 23.81 -4.59 -2.36
CA SER A 10 24.55 -5.85 -2.50
C SER A 10 23.60 -7.04 -2.68
N MET A 11 22.52 -7.10 -1.90
CA MET A 11 21.50 -8.14 -2.01
C MET A 11 20.79 -8.12 -3.37
N LEU A 12 20.45 -6.94 -3.89
CA LEU A 12 19.84 -6.78 -5.21
C LEU A 12 20.79 -7.23 -6.33
N ASN A 13 22.07 -6.87 -6.26
CA ASN A 13 23.06 -7.26 -7.26
C ASN A 13 23.32 -8.78 -7.30
N ALA A 14 23.22 -9.46 -6.16
CA ALA A 14 23.38 -10.90 -6.07
C ALA A 14 22.07 -11.69 -6.33
N CYS A 15 20.95 -10.98 -6.51
CA CYS A 15 19.64 -11.61 -6.65
C CYS A 15 19.45 -12.18 -8.06
N VAL A 16 19.05 -13.45 -8.15
CA VAL A 16 18.72 -14.11 -9.42
C VAL A 16 17.23 -13.99 -9.75
N ARG A 17 16.37 -13.94 -8.72
CA ARG A 17 14.92 -13.76 -8.85
C ARG A 17 14.34 -13.19 -7.56
N GLY A 18 14.14 -11.88 -7.55
CA GLY A 18 13.57 -11.16 -6.42
C GLY A 18 12.05 -11.17 -6.46
N VAL A 19 11.44 -11.10 -5.28
CA VAL A 19 10.00 -10.87 -5.11
C VAL A 19 9.84 -9.65 -4.21
N VAL A 20 8.99 -8.70 -4.63
CA VAL A 20 8.70 -7.51 -3.83
C VAL A 20 7.34 -7.66 -3.17
N PHE A 21 7.32 -7.61 -1.84
CA PHE A 21 6.10 -7.59 -1.04
C PHE A 21 5.84 -6.16 -0.54
N THR A 22 4.68 -5.60 -0.89
CA THR A 22 4.30 -4.23 -0.52
C THR A 22 3.02 -4.21 0.31
N GLY A 23 2.92 -3.25 1.22
CA GLY A 23 1.65 -2.89 1.88
C GLY A 23 1.24 -1.45 1.55
N ALA A 24 0.16 -0.98 2.16
CA ALA A 24 -0.36 0.39 1.97
C ALA A 24 0.69 1.49 2.19
N GLY A 25 1.70 1.25 3.03
CA GLY A 25 2.80 2.17 3.29
C GLY A 25 3.52 2.66 2.03
N ILE A 26 3.62 1.84 0.97
CA ILE A 26 4.27 2.25 -0.29
C ILE A 26 3.52 3.39 -0.98
N SER A 27 2.24 3.58 -0.70
CA SER A 27 1.37 4.57 -1.36
C SER A 27 1.13 5.83 -0.54
N THR A 28 1.72 5.93 0.66
CA THR A 28 1.59 7.12 1.51
C THR A 28 2.17 8.37 0.85
N GLU A 29 3.32 8.25 0.19
CA GLU A 29 3.93 9.31 -0.64
C GLU A 29 3.11 9.65 -1.90
N SER A 30 2.12 8.82 -2.25
CA SER A 30 1.16 9.07 -3.34
C SER A 30 -0.12 9.76 -2.85
N GLY A 31 -0.18 10.15 -1.58
CA GLY A 31 -1.37 10.78 -0.97
C GLY A 31 -2.43 9.78 -0.48
N ILE A 32 -2.20 8.48 -0.61
CA ILE A 32 -3.12 7.45 -0.15
C ILE A 32 -2.78 7.09 1.31
N PRO A 33 -3.68 7.35 2.29
CA PRO A 33 -3.40 7.04 3.69
C PRO A 33 -3.28 5.53 3.90
N ASP A 34 -2.33 5.13 4.76
CA ASP A 34 -2.29 3.75 5.23
C ASP A 34 -3.30 3.50 6.35
N PHE A 35 -3.36 2.25 6.82
CA PHE A 35 -4.30 1.86 7.85
C PHE A 35 -3.85 2.16 9.29
N ARG A 36 -2.55 2.12 9.57
CA ARG A 36 -2.02 1.90 10.93
C ARG A 36 -1.05 2.96 11.44
N SER A 37 -0.47 3.78 10.57
CA SER A 37 0.40 4.87 11.00
C SER A 37 -0.37 5.89 11.85
N PRO A 38 0.31 6.74 12.64
CA PRO A 38 -0.35 7.83 13.35
C PRO A 38 -1.22 8.67 12.40
N GLY A 39 -2.52 8.78 12.69
CA GLY A 39 -3.48 9.47 11.82
C GLY A 39 -4.00 8.66 10.63
N GLY A 40 -3.64 7.37 10.53
CA GLY A 40 -4.11 6.42 9.52
C GLY A 40 -5.59 6.09 9.64
N ILE A 41 -6.08 5.29 8.70
CA ILE A 41 -7.52 5.02 8.54
C ILE A 41 -8.16 4.48 9.83
N TRP A 42 -7.52 3.55 10.52
CA TRP A 42 -8.09 2.91 11.70
C TRP A 42 -8.05 3.79 12.95
N SER A 43 -7.34 4.91 12.93
CA SER A 43 -7.47 5.91 14.00
C SER A 43 -8.69 6.81 13.81
N LYS A 44 -9.35 6.77 12.64
CA LYS A 44 -10.49 7.63 12.27
C LYS A 44 -11.78 6.86 12.06
N TYR A 45 -11.70 5.64 11.56
CA TYR A 45 -12.85 4.83 11.17
C TYR A 45 -12.73 3.41 11.74
N LYS A 46 -13.82 2.92 12.35
CA LYS A 46 -13.92 1.51 12.76
C LYS A 46 -14.09 0.65 11.50
N PRO A 47 -13.28 -0.40 11.30
CA PRO A 47 -13.51 -1.37 10.23
C PRO A 47 -14.84 -2.08 10.42
N VAL A 48 -15.57 -2.28 9.32
CA VAL A 48 -16.72 -3.19 9.32
C VAL A 48 -16.19 -4.62 9.24
N ASP A 49 -16.56 -5.45 10.21
CA ASP A 49 -16.19 -6.87 10.19
C ASP A 49 -16.89 -7.61 9.04
N PHE A 50 -16.23 -8.59 8.45
CA PHE A 50 -16.80 -9.31 7.31
C PHE A 50 -18.06 -10.09 7.69
N SER A 51 -18.14 -10.62 8.91
CA SER A 51 -19.36 -11.30 9.40
C SER A 51 -20.53 -10.33 9.58
N GLU A 52 -20.26 -9.10 10.05
CA GLU A 52 -21.24 -8.02 10.15
C GLU A 52 -21.72 -7.59 8.75
N PHE A 53 -20.81 -7.46 7.79
CA PHE A 53 -21.14 -7.13 6.41
C PHE A 53 -22.11 -8.14 5.77
N LEU A 54 -21.93 -9.44 6.03
CA LEU A 54 -22.80 -10.49 5.51
C LEU A 54 -24.21 -10.43 6.11
N THR A 55 -24.32 -10.11 7.40
CA THR A 55 -25.57 -10.25 8.15
C THR A 55 -26.36 -8.96 8.30
N SER A 56 -25.74 -7.78 8.12
CA SER A 56 -26.39 -6.48 8.31
C SER A 56 -26.40 -5.62 7.04
N ALA A 57 -27.60 -5.20 6.62
CA ALA A 57 -27.76 -4.25 5.52
C ALA A 57 -27.16 -2.87 5.86
N GLU A 58 -27.18 -2.48 7.12
CA GLU A 58 -26.57 -1.22 7.58
C GLU A 58 -25.04 -1.30 7.53
N ALA A 59 -24.45 -2.40 7.99
CA ALA A 59 -23.00 -2.63 7.89
C ALA A 59 -22.50 -2.57 6.43
N ARG A 60 -23.28 -3.09 5.48
CA ARG A 60 -22.98 -2.93 4.05
C ARG A 60 -23.01 -1.47 3.61
N ARG A 61 -24.02 -0.70 4.03
CA ARG A 61 -24.11 0.74 3.72
C ARG A 61 -22.91 1.51 4.29
N ASP A 62 -22.48 1.19 5.50
CA ASP A 62 -21.30 1.83 6.12
C ASP A 62 -20.00 1.48 5.42
N SER A 63 -19.83 0.21 5.03
CA SER A 63 -18.69 -0.21 4.21
C SER A 63 -18.63 0.55 2.88
N TRP A 64 -19.77 0.71 2.20
CA TRP A 64 -19.83 1.50 0.95
C TRP A 64 -19.58 3.00 1.17
N ARG A 65 -20.13 3.61 2.23
CA ARG A 65 -19.83 5.01 2.60
C ARG A 65 -18.34 5.22 2.81
N LEU A 66 -17.68 4.29 3.50
CA LEU A 66 -16.24 4.36 3.73
C LEU A 66 -15.44 4.19 2.43
N LYS A 67 -15.85 3.24 1.56
CA LYS A 67 -15.26 3.03 0.23
C LYS A 67 -15.32 4.30 -0.64
N PHE A 68 -16.48 4.95 -0.73
CA PHE A 68 -16.63 6.15 -1.56
C PHE A 68 -15.74 7.31 -1.08
N LYS A 69 -15.58 7.49 0.24
CA LYS A 69 -14.64 8.48 0.78
C LYS A 69 -13.19 8.19 0.40
N PHE A 70 -12.81 6.91 0.29
CA PHE A 70 -11.46 6.54 -0.13
C PHE A 70 -11.25 6.64 -1.63
N ASP A 71 -12.30 6.40 -2.44
CA ASP A 71 -12.21 6.50 -3.89
C ASP A 71 -11.87 7.91 -4.34
N GLU A 72 -12.45 8.93 -3.71
CA GLU A 72 -12.09 10.33 -3.96
C GLU A 72 -10.58 10.58 -3.75
N THR A 73 -9.99 10.02 -2.69
CA THR A 73 -8.55 10.16 -2.42
C THR A 73 -7.68 9.38 -3.43
N MET A 74 -8.19 8.30 -4.01
CA MET A 74 -7.44 7.46 -4.94
C MET A 74 -7.47 7.98 -6.38
N GLN A 75 -8.48 8.77 -6.76
CA GLN A 75 -8.71 9.19 -8.16
C GLN A 75 -7.50 9.88 -8.80
N ASP A 76 -6.85 10.78 -8.07
CA ASP A 76 -5.73 11.57 -8.59
C ASP A 76 -4.35 10.98 -8.24
N ALA A 77 -4.31 9.90 -7.46
CA ALA A 77 -3.06 9.33 -6.96
C ALA A 77 -2.20 8.79 -8.10
N GLN A 78 -0.93 9.21 -8.14
CA GLN A 78 0.05 8.74 -9.12
C GLN A 78 1.10 7.85 -8.46
N PRO A 79 1.71 6.90 -9.19
CA PRO A 79 2.84 6.13 -8.68
C PRO A 79 3.94 7.07 -8.17
N ASN A 80 4.47 6.82 -6.97
CA ASN A 80 5.59 7.59 -6.43
C ASN A 80 6.96 6.96 -6.79
N ARG A 81 8.04 7.46 -6.17
CA ARG A 81 9.41 6.98 -6.42
C ARG A 81 9.57 5.48 -6.12
N GLY A 82 8.91 4.97 -5.08
CA GLY A 82 9.01 3.57 -4.67
C GLY A 82 8.42 2.64 -5.72
N HIS A 83 7.22 2.96 -6.20
CA HIS A 83 6.57 2.25 -7.30
C HIS A 83 7.43 2.24 -8.56
N ARG A 84 7.98 3.40 -8.96
CA ARG A 84 8.85 3.52 -10.14
C ARG A 84 10.16 2.75 -9.97
N ALA A 85 10.72 2.71 -8.76
CA ALA A 85 11.92 1.93 -8.48
C ALA A 85 11.66 0.42 -8.64
N ILE A 86 10.52 -0.09 -8.14
CA ILE A 86 10.12 -1.48 -8.35
C ILE A 86 9.90 -1.77 -9.82
N ALA A 87 9.19 -0.89 -10.54
CA ALA A 87 8.98 -1.04 -11.98
C ALA A 87 10.31 -1.12 -12.76
N LYS A 88 11.32 -0.34 -12.35
CA LYS A 88 12.67 -0.44 -12.91
C LYS A 88 13.33 -1.79 -12.61
N LEU A 89 13.22 -2.30 -11.38
CA LEU A 89 13.77 -3.63 -11.03
C LEU A 89 13.13 -4.76 -11.83
N VAL A 90 11.83 -4.65 -12.16
CA VAL A 90 11.14 -5.59 -13.06
C VAL A 90 11.66 -5.46 -14.48
N ALA A 91 11.79 -4.24 -15.01
CA ALA A 91 12.34 -4.00 -16.35
C ALA A 91 13.79 -4.51 -16.50
N ASP A 92 14.56 -4.46 -15.41
CA ASP A 92 15.93 -4.96 -15.33
C ASP A 92 15.99 -6.50 -15.07
N ASN A 93 14.84 -7.19 -15.00
CA ASN A 93 14.70 -8.64 -14.70
C ASN A 93 15.28 -9.08 -13.34
N ILE A 94 15.39 -8.15 -12.39
CA ILE A 94 15.85 -8.44 -11.02
C ILE A 94 14.70 -8.98 -10.18
N VAL A 95 13.48 -8.49 -10.41
CA VAL A 95 12.26 -8.87 -9.70
C VAL A 95 11.23 -9.41 -10.69
N SER A 96 10.50 -10.46 -10.30
CA SER A 96 9.40 -11.07 -11.05
C SER A 96 8.12 -11.16 -10.24
#